data_AF-A0A919E4I8-F1
#
_entry.id   AF-A0A919E4I8-F1
#
_cell.length_a   1.000
_cell.length_b   1.000
_cell.length_c   1.000
_cell.angle_alpha   90.00
_cell.angle_beta   90.00
_cell.angle_gamma   90.00
#
_symmetry.space_group_name_H-M   'P 1'
#
loop_
_entity.id
_entity.type
_entity.pdbx_description
1 polymer ?
#
loop_
_entity_poly.entity_id
_entity_poly.type
_entity_poly.pdbx_seq_one_letter_code
_entity_poly.pdbx_strand_id
1 'polypeptide(L)'
;MHILISGIALWMVVHLISSAAPNLRAKLWAKLGHPYRGLISLGLLAAIYVIVTGWQAVSPVLLYTPPLTNVPVTALLMFVALSLSVAPYGKNIIKHYLRHPQLTGFILLCITHLLVNGDDRTTVLFGGFILWACLEIFFLNKRDGTWARPERQPISTALLPLAIGAALTAALVYAHPYLTGVPLI
;
A
#
# COMPACT_ATOMS: atom_id res chain seq x y z
N MET A 1 7.48 19.18 -6.36
CA MET A 1 6.44 18.31 -6.96
C MET A 1 7.00 17.29 -7.96
N HIS A 2 7.77 17.69 -8.98
CA HIS A 2 8.28 16.77 -10.00
C HIS A 2 9.10 15.57 -9.47
N ILE A 3 9.93 15.79 -8.44
CA ILE A 3 10.71 14.72 -7.80
C ILE A 3 9.77 13.68 -7.16
N LEU A 4 8.75 14.13 -6.42
CA LEU A 4 7.75 13.26 -5.81
C LEU A 4 7.03 12.41 -6.87
N ILE A 5 6.54 13.04 -7.94
CA ILE A 5 5.89 12.34 -9.06
C ILE A 5 6.84 11.32 -9.69
N SER A 6 8.11 11.67 -9.87
CA SER A 6 9.13 10.76 -10.44
C SER A 6 9.37 9.55 -9.53
N GLY A 7 9.40 9.74 -8.21
CA GLY A 7 9.52 8.66 -7.23
C GLY A 7 8.31 7.72 -7.25
N ILE A 8 7.10 8.27 -7.34
CA ILE A 8 5.86 7.49 -7.48
C ILE A 8 5.85 6.71 -8.80
N ALA A 9 6.27 7.34 -9.91
CA ALA A 9 6.37 6.68 -11.20
C ALA A 9 7.42 5.54 -11.17
N LEU A 10 8.56 5.75 -10.52
CA LEU A 10 9.57 4.71 -10.34
C LEU A 10 9.02 3.55 -9.51
N TRP A 11 8.34 3.84 -8.40
CA TRP A 11 7.65 2.84 -7.58
C TRP A 11 6.68 2.00 -8.40
N MET A 12 5.84 2.67 -9.20
CA MET A 12 4.87 2.03 -10.10
C MET A 12 5.56 1.09 -11.08
N VAL A 13 6.56 1.60 -11.82
CA VAL A 13 7.25 0.82 -12.85
C VAL A 13 7.90 -0.42 -12.25
N VAL A 14 8.63 -0.30 -11.14
CA VAL A 14 9.35 -1.42 -10.54
C VAL A 14 8.38 -2.51 -10.06
N HIS A 15 7.25 -2.13 -9.43
CA HIS A 15 6.23 -3.10 -9.00
C HIS A 15 5.50 -3.75 -10.18
N LEU A 16 5.07 -2.95 -11.15
CA LEU A 16 4.25 -3.42 -12.27
C LEU A 16 4.98 -4.38 -13.20
N ILE A 17 6.32 -4.47 -13.18
CA ILE A 17 7.06 -5.48 -13.95
C ILE A 17 6.55 -6.89 -13.66
N SER A 18 6.19 -7.20 -12.42
CA SER A 18 5.80 -8.56 -12.03
C SER A 18 4.36 -8.92 -12.41
N SER A 19 3.46 -7.93 -12.46
CA SER A 19 2.05 -8.10 -12.80
C SER A 19 1.80 -7.86 -14.30
N ALA A 20 2.26 -6.73 -14.84
CA ALA A 20 2.00 -6.26 -16.19
C ALA A 20 2.94 -6.85 -17.26
N ALA A 21 4.18 -7.21 -16.88
CA ALA A 21 5.21 -7.68 -17.82
C ALA A 21 5.83 -9.03 -17.41
N PRO A 22 5.03 -10.11 -17.22
CA PRO A 22 5.54 -11.40 -16.73
C PRO A 22 6.63 -12.01 -17.63
N ASN A 23 6.56 -11.79 -18.95
CA ASN A 23 7.58 -12.25 -19.89
C ASN A 23 8.92 -11.51 -19.72
N LEU A 24 8.88 -10.20 -19.43
CA LEU A 24 10.08 -9.44 -19.13
C LEU A 24 10.71 -9.92 -17.82
N ARG A 25 9.88 -10.12 -16.78
CA ARG A 25 10.33 -10.70 -15.51
C ARG A 25 10.99 -12.05 -15.73
N ALA A 26 10.38 -12.94 -16.51
CA ALA A 26 10.93 -14.27 -16.79
C ALA A 26 12.29 -14.18 -17.52
N LYS A 27 12.42 -13.30 -18.52
CA LYS A 27 13.69 -13.05 -19.22
C LYS A 27 14.77 -12.51 -18.29
N LEU A 28 14.44 -11.56 -17.43
CA LEU A 28 15.37 -10.99 -16.46
C LEU A 28 15.79 -12.03 -15.42
N TRP A 29 14.85 -12.83 -14.93
CA TRP A 29 15.13 -13.94 -14.03
C TRP A 29 16.05 -15.00 -14.67
N ALA A 30 15.80 -15.38 -15.92
CA ALA A 30 16.65 -16.35 -16.63
C ALA A 30 18.09 -15.85 -16.83
N LYS A 31 18.27 -14.54 -17.00
CA LYS A 31 19.61 -13.93 -17.16
C LYS A 31 20.34 -13.71 -15.83
N LEU A 32 19.62 -13.27 -14.81
CA LEU A 32 20.22 -12.75 -13.57
C LEU A 32 20.10 -13.71 -12.39
N GLY A 33 19.14 -14.63 -12.38
CA GLY A 33 18.86 -15.51 -11.25
C GLY A 33 18.52 -14.73 -9.97
N HIS A 34 19.07 -15.18 -8.83
CA HIS A 34 18.85 -14.56 -7.52
C HIS A 34 19.14 -13.05 -7.45
N PRO A 35 20.23 -12.51 -8.06
CA PRO A 35 20.47 -11.07 -8.18
C PRO A 35 19.29 -10.22 -8.64
N TYR A 36 18.37 -10.76 -9.46
CA TYR A 36 17.15 -10.06 -9.88
C TYR A 36 16.36 -9.52 -8.68
N ARG A 37 16.22 -10.32 -7.60
CA ARG A 37 15.47 -9.89 -6.41
C ARG A 37 16.16 -8.72 -5.72
N GLY A 38 17.49 -8.74 -5.63
CA GLY A 38 18.27 -7.64 -5.07
C GLY A 38 18.11 -6.35 -5.86
N LEU A 39 18.12 -6.44 -7.20
CA LEU A 39 17.92 -5.27 -8.07
C LEU A 39 16.52 -4.67 -7.95
N ILE A 40 15.48 -5.51 -7.86
CA ILE A 40 14.11 -5.03 -7.60
C ILE A 40 14.06 -4.34 -6.23
N SER A 41 14.60 -4.96 -5.18
CA SER A 41 14.64 -4.35 -3.85
C SER A 41 15.38 -3.02 -3.84
N LEU A 42 16.54 -2.91 -4.51
CA LEU A 42 17.28 -1.65 -4.65
C LEU A 42 16.48 -0.60 -5.41
N GLY A 43 15.79 -0.99 -6.49
CA GLY A 43 14.90 -0.09 -7.23
C GLY A 43 13.75 0.44 -6.37
N LEU A 44 13.19 -0.39 -5.50
CA LEU A 44 12.15 0.03 -4.55
C LEU A 44 12.69 0.95 -3.46
N LEU A 45 13.88 0.67 -2.91
CA LEU A 45 14.54 1.56 -1.95
C LEU A 45 14.87 2.92 -2.59
N ALA A 46 15.34 2.92 -3.85
CA ALA A 46 15.56 4.14 -4.60
C ALA A 46 14.25 4.91 -4.82
N ALA A 47 13.15 4.23 -5.17
CA ALA A 47 11.84 4.86 -5.30
C ALA A 47 11.39 5.52 -3.99
N ILE A 48 11.51 4.81 -2.85
CA ILE A 48 11.19 5.34 -1.53
C ILE A 48 12.05 6.57 -1.23
N TYR A 49 13.35 6.51 -1.46
CA TYR A 49 14.25 7.65 -1.24
C TYR A 49 13.84 8.88 -2.07
N VAL A 50 13.53 8.70 -3.35
CA VAL A 50 13.06 9.78 -4.23
C VAL A 50 11.71 10.33 -3.78
N ILE A 51 10.79 9.47 -3.32
CA ILE A 51 9.49 9.89 -2.76
C ILE A 51 9.70 10.75 -1.50
N VAL A 52 10.50 10.28 -0.54
CA VAL A 52 10.75 10.99 0.72
C VAL A 52 11.40 12.35 0.47
N THR A 53 12.49 12.38 -0.32
CA THR A 53 13.17 13.63 -0.68
C THR A 53 12.26 14.57 -1.45
N GLY A 54 11.47 14.05 -2.39
CA GLY A 54 10.49 14.82 -3.15
C GLY A 54 9.39 15.41 -2.29
N TRP A 55 8.87 14.66 -1.31
CA TRP A 55 7.84 15.11 -0.37
C TRP A 55 8.36 16.19 0.57
N GLN A 56 9.57 16.03 1.11
CA GLN A 56 10.23 17.01 1.96
C GLN A 56 10.55 18.32 1.23
N ALA A 57 10.87 18.25 -0.06
CA ALA A 57 11.17 19.41 -0.89
C ALA A 57 9.92 20.19 -1.35
N VAL A 58 8.70 19.68 -1.12
CA VAL A 58 7.46 20.38 -1.47
C VAL A 58 6.93 21.13 -0.25
N SER A 59 6.81 22.46 -0.36
CA SER A 59 5.98 23.25 0.54
C SER A 59 4.50 22.94 0.27
N PRO A 60 3.77 22.33 1.22
CA PRO A 60 2.40 21.90 0.99
C PRO A 60 1.46 23.08 0.78
N VAL A 61 0.57 22.95 -0.21
CA VAL A 61 -0.53 23.88 -0.46
C VAL A 61 -1.83 23.18 -0.10
N LEU A 62 -2.66 23.83 0.72
CA LEU A 62 -3.96 23.30 1.12
C LEU A 62 -4.92 23.28 -0.08
N LEU A 63 -5.48 22.10 -0.37
CA LEU A 63 -6.53 21.90 -1.37
C LEU A 63 -7.93 21.84 -0.74
N TYR A 64 -8.04 21.23 0.44
CA TYR A 64 -9.27 21.16 1.23
C TYR A 64 -8.95 21.06 2.71
N THR A 65 -9.90 21.43 3.56
CA THR A 65 -9.78 21.27 5.02
C THR A 65 -10.49 19.99 5.44
N PRO A 66 -9.77 18.97 5.93
CA PRO A 66 -10.40 17.75 6.43
C PRO A 66 -11.29 18.04 7.64
N PRO A 67 -12.56 17.59 7.65
CA PRO A 67 -13.42 17.74 8.82
C PRO A 67 -12.94 16.87 9.98
N LEU A 68 -12.96 17.40 11.20
CA LEU A 68 -12.56 16.67 12.42
C LEU A 68 -13.39 15.40 12.67
N THR A 69 -14.61 15.35 12.14
CA THR A 69 -15.48 14.15 12.21
C THR A 69 -14.89 12.93 11.48
N ASN A 70 -13.86 13.11 10.65
CA ASN A 70 -13.18 12.01 9.96
C ASN A 70 -12.26 11.20 10.88
N VAL A 71 -11.83 11.73 12.03
CA VAL A 71 -10.86 11.06 12.93
C VAL A 71 -11.31 9.63 13.35
N PRO A 72 -12.52 9.40 13.89
CA PRO A 72 -12.93 8.04 14.28
C PRO A 72 -13.06 7.09 13.10
N VAL A 73 -13.53 7.58 11.95
CA VAL A 73 -13.63 6.79 10.71
C VAL A 73 -12.24 6.38 10.22
N THR A 74 -11.29 7.32 10.28
CA THR A 74 -9.89 7.12 9.88
C THR A 74 -9.21 6.09 10.77
N ALA A 75 -9.43 6.12 12.08
CA ALA A 75 -8.90 5.11 13.00
C ALA A 75 -9.42 3.70 12.68
N LEU A 76 -10.72 3.56 12.42
CA LEU A 76 -11.33 2.29 12.04
C LEU A 76 -10.81 1.79 10.68
N LEU A 77 -10.73 2.68 9.68
CA LEU A 77 -10.22 2.32 8.35
C LEU A 77 -8.74 1.94 8.39
N MET A 78 -7.92 2.60 9.20
CA MET A 78 -6.52 2.23 9.40
C MET A 78 -6.40 0.83 10.02
N PHE A 79 -7.21 0.53 11.04
CA PHE A 79 -7.25 -0.80 11.64
C PHE A 79 -7.62 -1.89 10.62
N VAL A 80 -8.66 -1.65 9.82
CA VAL A 80 -9.06 -2.58 8.75
C VAL A 80 -7.96 -2.71 7.70
N ALA A 81 -7.35 -1.60 7.28
CA ALA A 81 -6.26 -1.58 6.31
C ALA A 81 -5.07 -2.43 6.76
N LEU A 82 -4.62 -2.27 8.00
CA LEU A 82 -3.50 -3.02 8.56
C LEU A 82 -3.84 -4.49 8.79
N SER A 83 -5.07 -4.80 9.21
CA SER A 83 -5.55 -6.19 9.31
C SER A 83 -5.54 -6.90 7.96
N LEU A 84 -6.01 -6.22 6.91
CA LEU A 84 -6.02 -6.75 5.54
C LEU A 84 -4.60 -6.89 4.95
N SER A 85 -3.65 -6.08 5.39
CA SER A 85 -2.24 -6.17 4.99
C SER A 85 -1.58 -7.47 5.46
N VAL A 86 -2.07 -8.04 6.56
CA VAL A 86 -1.58 -9.30 7.14
C VAL A 86 -2.30 -10.51 6.54
N ALA A 87 -3.53 -10.33 6.05
CA ALA A 87 -4.39 -11.41 5.57
C ALA A 87 -3.82 -12.30 4.43
N PRO A 88 -2.89 -11.86 3.55
CA PRO A 88 -2.25 -12.79 2.62
C PRO A 88 -1.48 -13.93 3.31
N TYR A 89 -0.91 -13.64 4.48
CA TYR A 89 -0.06 -14.57 5.23
C TYR A 89 -0.92 -15.55 6.04
N GLY A 90 -0.56 -16.84 5.98
CA GLY A 90 -1.25 -17.92 6.70
C GLY A 90 -2.60 -18.34 6.08
N LYS A 91 -3.31 -19.28 6.73
CA LYS A 91 -4.64 -19.73 6.31
C LYS A 91 -5.70 -18.97 7.11
N ASN A 92 -6.51 -18.15 6.44
CA ASN A 92 -7.58 -17.40 7.08
C ASN A 92 -8.78 -17.20 6.14
N ILE A 93 -9.95 -16.94 6.72
CA ILE A 93 -11.22 -16.77 6.00
C ILE A 93 -11.26 -15.52 5.12
N ILE A 94 -10.45 -14.49 5.39
CA ILE A 94 -10.50 -13.21 4.64
C ILE A 94 -10.17 -13.45 3.16
N LYS A 95 -9.21 -14.33 2.88
CA LYS A 95 -8.83 -14.72 1.51
C LYS A 95 -9.92 -15.45 0.73
N HIS A 96 -10.95 -15.97 1.41
CA HIS A 96 -12.12 -16.55 0.75
C HIS A 96 -13.02 -15.47 0.14
N TYR A 97 -13.07 -14.29 0.75
CA TYR A 97 -13.94 -13.18 0.32
C TYR A 97 -13.20 -12.13 -0.51
N LEU A 98 -11.91 -11.93 -0.25
CA LEU A 98 -11.08 -10.95 -0.95
C LEU A 98 -9.95 -11.64 -1.71
N ARG A 99 -9.89 -11.40 -3.02
CA ARG A 99 -8.82 -11.90 -3.89
C ARG A 99 -7.46 -11.27 -3.56
N HIS A 100 -7.46 -9.96 -3.29
CA HIS A 100 -6.25 -9.14 -3.10
C HIS A 100 -6.28 -8.38 -1.77
N PRO A 101 -6.39 -9.06 -0.61
CA PRO A 101 -6.65 -8.38 0.65
C PRO A 101 -5.56 -7.35 0.99
N GLN A 102 -4.28 -7.61 0.71
CA GLN A 102 -3.21 -6.63 0.96
C GLN A 102 -3.30 -5.39 0.09
N LEU A 103 -3.65 -5.51 -1.21
CA LEU A 103 -3.85 -4.33 -2.06
C LEU A 103 -5.12 -3.56 -1.68
N THR A 104 -6.19 -4.27 -1.28
CA THR A 104 -7.38 -3.64 -0.70
C THR A 104 -7.04 -2.87 0.58
N GLY A 105 -6.28 -3.47 1.49
CA GLY A 105 -5.79 -2.82 2.70
C GLY A 105 -4.94 -1.59 2.39
N PHE A 106 -4.04 -1.68 1.41
CA PHE A 106 -3.21 -0.57 0.98
C PHE A 106 -4.02 0.59 0.38
N ILE A 107 -5.07 0.31 -0.41
CA ILE A 107 -6.00 1.34 -0.90
C ILE A 107 -6.72 2.02 0.27
N LEU A 108 -7.23 1.24 1.24
CA LEU A 108 -7.87 1.81 2.43
C LEU A 108 -6.90 2.67 3.25
N LEU A 109 -5.63 2.26 3.36
CA LEU A 109 -4.57 3.07 3.99
C LEU A 109 -4.42 4.41 3.26
N CYS A 110 -4.38 4.41 1.93
CA CYS A 110 -4.27 5.63 1.15
C CYS A 110 -5.50 6.54 1.30
N ILE A 111 -6.71 5.98 1.24
CA ILE A 111 -7.97 6.71 1.47
C ILE A 111 -7.96 7.35 2.87
N THR A 112 -7.53 6.59 3.88
CA THR A 112 -7.43 7.06 5.26
C THR A 112 -6.55 8.30 5.37
N HIS A 113 -5.41 8.33 4.68
CA HIS A 113 -4.54 9.51 4.67
C HIS A 113 -5.19 10.71 3.96
N LEU A 114 -5.88 10.49 2.84
CA LEU A 114 -6.61 11.55 2.14
C LEU A 114 -7.77 12.10 2.99
N LEU A 115 -8.41 11.28 3.81
CA LEU A 115 -9.51 11.74 4.68
C LEU A 115 -9.06 12.71 5.77
N VAL A 116 -7.78 12.71 6.16
CA VAL A 116 -7.26 13.56 7.25
C VAL A 116 -6.13 14.50 6.84
N ASN A 117 -5.66 14.43 5.59
CA ASN A 117 -4.66 15.34 5.03
C ASN A 117 -5.20 15.93 3.73
N GLY A 118 -5.30 17.26 3.68
CA GLY A 118 -5.91 17.97 2.54
C GLY A 118 -4.95 18.79 1.71
N ASP A 119 -3.64 18.55 1.79
CA ASP A 119 -2.62 19.24 1.00
C ASP A 119 -2.28 18.51 -0.31
N ASP A 120 -1.69 19.26 -1.24
CA ASP A 120 -1.36 18.83 -2.60
C ASP A 120 -0.36 17.67 -2.66
N ARG A 121 0.76 17.73 -1.91
CA ARG A 121 1.77 16.66 -1.93
C ARG A 121 1.23 15.35 -1.35
N THR A 122 0.39 15.42 -0.31
CA THR A 122 -0.25 14.24 0.26
C THR A 122 -1.30 13.66 -0.70
N THR A 123 -2.07 14.53 -1.35
CA THR A 123 -3.03 14.14 -2.39
C THR A 123 -2.36 13.43 -3.56
N VAL A 124 -1.26 13.98 -4.07
CA VAL A 124 -0.49 13.39 -5.18
C VAL A 124 0.11 12.04 -4.79
N LEU A 125 0.68 11.93 -3.59
CA LEU A 125 1.30 10.69 -3.11
C LEU A 125 0.27 9.55 -2.98
N PHE A 126 -0.77 9.76 -2.18
CA PHE A 126 -1.75 8.72 -1.91
C PHE A 126 -2.69 8.48 -3.08
N GLY A 127 -3.02 9.51 -3.87
CA GLY A 127 -3.74 9.35 -5.13
C GLY A 127 -2.95 8.53 -6.15
N GLY A 128 -1.64 8.80 -6.28
CA GLY A 128 -0.75 8.00 -7.11
C GLY A 128 -0.65 6.55 -6.64
N PHE A 129 -0.55 6.32 -5.34
CA PHE A 129 -0.54 4.97 -4.77
C PHE A 129 -1.86 4.20 -4.94
N ILE A 130 -3.02 4.87 -4.86
CA ILE A 130 -4.31 4.26 -5.20
C ILE A 130 -4.34 3.87 -6.67
N LEU A 131 -3.93 4.77 -7.57
CA LEU A 131 -3.86 4.49 -9.01
C LEU A 131 -2.96 3.26 -9.27
N TRP A 132 -1.78 3.23 -8.66
CA TRP A 132 -0.87 2.10 -8.74
C TRP A 132 -1.51 0.80 -8.26
N ALA A 133 -2.12 0.79 -7.08
CA ALA A 133 -2.72 -0.42 -6.51
C ALA A 133 -3.87 -0.95 -7.38
N CYS A 134 -4.69 -0.06 -7.95
CA CYS A 134 -5.73 -0.42 -8.91
C CYS A 134 -5.14 -1.05 -10.19
N LEU A 135 -4.07 -0.47 -10.74
CA LEU A 135 -3.36 -1.03 -11.90
C LEU A 135 -2.77 -2.41 -11.56
N GLU A 136 -2.15 -2.57 -10.39
CA GLU A 136 -1.60 -3.83 -9.93
C GLU A 136 -2.70 -4.91 -9.83
N ILE A 137 -3.84 -4.60 -9.21
CA ILE A 137 -5.01 -5.50 -9.17
C ILE A 137 -5.48 -5.87 -10.58
N PHE A 138 -5.58 -4.89 -11.48
CA PHE A 138 -6.00 -5.13 -12.87
C PHE A 138 -5.05 -6.08 -13.60
N PHE A 139 -3.74 -5.83 -13.56
CA PHE A 139 -2.75 -6.66 -14.25
C PHE A 139 -2.61 -8.05 -13.61
N LEU A 140 -2.72 -8.16 -12.28
CA LEU A 140 -2.76 -9.45 -11.60
C LEU A 140 -3.99 -10.26 -12.02
N ASN A 141 -5.17 -9.65 -12.06
CA ASN A 141 -6.39 -10.32 -12.53
C ASN A 141 -6.26 -10.79 -13.98
N LYS A 142 -5.66 -9.96 -14.85
CA LYS A 142 -5.41 -10.31 -16.24
C LYS A 142 -4.41 -11.45 -16.39
N ARG A 143 -3.32 -11.44 -15.60
CA ARG A 143 -2.26 -12.45 -15.63
C ARG A 143 -2.73 -13.80 -15.08
N ASP A 144 -3.43 -13.76 -13.95
CA ASP A 144 -3.82 -14.97 -13.20
C ASP A 144 -5.17 -15.54 -13.67
N GLY A 145 -5.93 -14.78 -14.45
CA GLY A 145 -7.22 -15.20 -15.01
C GLY A 145 -8.31 -15.35 -13.95
N THR A 146 -9.16 -16.36 -14.13
CA THR A 146 -10.30 -16.65 -13.25
C THR A 146 -9.83 -16.91 -11.82
N TRP A 147 -10.45 -16.23 -10.86
CA TRP A 147 -10.09 -16.38 -9.46
C TRP A 147 -10.55 -17.74 -8.91
N ALA A 148 -9.60 -18.64 -8.65
CA ALA A 148 -9.83 -19.83 -7.85
C ALA A 148 -9.98 -19.44 -6.37
N ARG A 149 -11.22 -19.31 -5.91
CA ARG A 149 -11.53 -18.92 -4.53
C ARG A 149 -10.92 -19.95 -3.56
N PRO A 150 -10.09 -19.53 -2.58
CA PRO A 150 -9.56 -20.43 -1.56
C PRO A 150 -10.66 -21.13 -0.77
N GLU A 151 -10.39 -22.34 -0.29
CA GLU A 151 -11.32 -23.06 0.58
C GLU A 151 -11.68 -22.24 1.82
N ARG A 152 -12.97 -22.25 2.19
CA ARG A 152 -13.48 -21.49 3.33
C ARG A 152 -12.86 -22.03 4.62
N GLN A 153 -12.15 -21.15 5.33
CA GLN A 153 -11.63 -21.44 6.67
C GLN A 153 -12.67 -21.05 7.75
N PRO A 154 -12.57 -21.58 8.98
CA PRO A 154 -13.40 -21.14 10.10
C PRO A 154 -13.30 -19.62 10.34
N ILE A 155 -14.38 -18.98 10.80
CA ILE A 155 -14.42 -17.53 11.06
C ILE A 155 -13.35 -17.11 12.07
N SER A 156 -13.06 -17.96 13.06
CA SER A 156 -12.02 -17.74 14.08
C SER A 156 -10.62 -17.50 13.49
N THR A 157 -10.34 -17.98 12.26
CA THR A 157 -9.05 -17.72 11.60
C THR A 157 -8.84 -16.25 11.21
N ALA A 158 -9.89 -15.43 11.20
CA ALA A 158 -9.76 -13.98 11.04
C ALA A 158 -9.14 -13.31 12.27
N LEU A 159 -9.17 -13.95 13.45
CA LEU A 159 -8.67 -13.35 14.69
C LEU A 159 -7.18 -13.02 14.62
N LEU A 160 -6.37 -13.84 13.96
CA LEU A 160 -4.93 -13.59 13.87
C LEU A 160 -4.61 -12.34 13.03
N PRO A 161 -5.10 -12.17 11.78
CA PRO A 161 -4.94 -10.92 11.05
C PRO A 161 -5.49 -9.70 11.79
N LEU A 162 -6.64 -9.82 12.46
CA LEU A 162 -7.24 -8.73 13.23
C LEU A 162 -6.39 -8.36 14.46
N ALA A 163 -5.87 -9.34 15.20
CA ALA A 163 -5.03 -9.11 16.37
C ALA A 163 -3.70 -8.45 15.98
N ILE A 164 -3.05 -8.92 14.90
CA ILE A 164 -1.83 -8.29 14.38
C ILE A 164 -2.15 -6.89 13.84
N GLY A 165 -3.26 -6.72 13.12
CA GLY A 165 -3.71 -5.40 12.65
C GLY A 165 -3.95 -4.42 13.80
N ALA A 166 -4.55 -4.87 14.91
CA ALA A 166 -4.73 -4.06 16.12
C ALA A 166 -3.39 -3.66 16.73
N ALA A 167 -2.46 -4.61 16.88
CA ALA A 167 -1.12 -4.34 17.39
C ALA A 167 -0.35 -3.34 16.51
N LEU A 168 -0.41 -3.49 15.19
CA LEU A 168 0.20 -2.55 14.23
C LEU A 168 -0.45 -1.17 14.32
N THR A 169 -1.78 -1.10 14.46
CA THR A 169 -2.50 0.16 14.60
C THR A 169 -2.06 0.89 15.87
N ALA A 170 -2.04 0.20 17.01
CA ALA A 170 -1.60 0.77 18.27
C ALA A 170 -0.13 1.23 18.21
N ALA A 171 0.75 0.40 17.64
CA ALA A 171 2.16 0.74 17.45
C ALA A 171 2.35 1.97 16.57
N LEU A 172 1.62 2.07 15.45
CA LEU A 172 1.69 3.22 14.56
C LEU A 172 1.08 4.46 15.21
N VAL A 173 -0.03 4.36 15.92
CA VAL A 173 -0.61 5.51 16.64
C VAL A 173 0.39 6.07 17.65
N TYR A 174 1.07 5.19 18.38
CA TYR A 174 2.12 5.58 19.31
C TYR A 174 3.36 6.16 18.60
N ALA A 175 3.80 5.55 17.51
CA ALA A 175 5.01 5.94 16.79
C ALA A 175 4.84 7.15 15.86
N HIS A 176 3.60 7.45 15.43
CA HIS A 176 3.31 8.44 14.40
C HIS A 176 3.93 9.82 14.65
N PRO A 177 3.90 10.39 15.87
CA PRO A 177 4.51 11.69 16.14
C PRO A 177 6.03 11.67 15.91
N TYR A 178 6.69 10.56 16.23
CA TYR A 178 8.14 10.39 16.07
C TYR A 178 8.54 10.15 14.60
N LEU A 179 7.67 9.51 13.82
CA LEU A 179 7.92 9.17 12.42
C LEU A 179 7.62 10.33 11.46
N THR A 180 6.57 11.10 11.76
CA THR A 180 6.03 12.12 10.84
C THR A 180 6.22 13.55 11.33
N GLY A 181 6.53 13.74 12.62
CA GLY A 181 6.54 15.05 13.26
C GLY A 181 5.15 15.66 13.46
N VAL A 182 4.07 14.91 13.17
CA VAL A 182 2.68 15.37 13.27
C VAL A 182 1.92 14.52 14.29
N PRO A 183 1.29 15.13 15.31
CA PRO A 183 0.43 14.39 16.24
C PRO A 183 -0.85 13.92 15.52
N LEU A 184 -1.37 12.77 15.92
CA LEU A 184 -2.62 12.22 15.37
C LEU A 184 -3.88 12.90 15.94
N ILE A 185 -3.71 13.76 16.96
CA ILE A 185 -4.72 14.53 17.67
C ILE A 185 -4.07 15.82 18.19
#